data_AF-A0AA96MJJ9-F1
#
_entry.id   AF-A0AA96MJJ9-F1
#
_cell.length_a   1.000
_cell.length_b   1.000
_cell.length_c   1.000
_cell.angle_alpha   90.00
_cell.angle_beta   90.00
_cell.angle_gamma   90.00
#
_symmetry.space_group_name_H-M   'P 1'
#
loop_
_entity.id
_entity.type
_entity.pdbx_description
1 polymer ?
#
loop_
_entity_poly.entity_id
_entity_poly.type
_entity_poly.pdbx_seq_one_letter_code
_entity_poly.pdbx_strand_id
1 'polypeptide(L)' 'MEYLFHPSPRPSSLELLSDEQLINIYEVALEAEASPDFIEIIRSVLADRKLLGSDHYDA' A
#
# COMPACT_ATOMS: atom_id res chain seq x y z
N MET A 1 18.69 -25.93 -4.64
CA MET A 1 18.49 -24.88 -3.62
C MET A 1 17.02 -24.50 -3.69
N GLU A 2 16.16 -25.21 -2.96
CA GLU A 2 14.75 -24.84 -2.84
C GLU A 2 14.69 -23.59 -1.96
N TYR A 3 14.56 -22.42 -2.58
CA TYR A 3 14.34 -21.17 -1.87
C TYR A 3 12.92 -21.20 -1.29
N LEU A 4 12.79 -21.77 -0.09
CA LEU A 4 11.60 -21.61 0.75
C LEU A 4 11.54 -20.15 1.19
N PHE A 5 10.86 -19.34 0.37
CA PHE A 5 10.56 -17.95 0.66
C PHE A 5 9.62 -17.94 1.87
N HIS A 6 10.17 -17.77 3.06
CA HIS A 6 9.39 -17.51 4.25
C HIS A 6 9.13 -16.00 4.27
N PRO A 7 7.90 -15.52 3.97
CA PRO A 7 7.60 -14.11 4.16
C PRO A 7 7.90 -13.75 5.62
N SER A 8 8.53 -12.60 5.83
CA SER A 8 8.90 -12.21 7.19
C SER A 8 7.62 -12.13 8.04
N PRO A 9 7.59 -12.69 9.26
CA PRO A 9 6.41 -12.65 10.12
C PRO A 9 6.15 -11.24 10.67
N ARG A 10 7.03 -10.27 10.35
CA ARG A 10 6.83 -8.88 10.70
C ARG A 10 5.93 -8.22 9.65
N PRO A 11 4.93 -7.46 10.09
CA PRO A 11 4.20 -6.58 9.18
C PRO A 11 5.21 -5.66 8.48
N SER A 12 4.97 -5.42 7.21
CA SER A 12 5.69 -4.43 6.43
C SER A 12 5.55 -3.05 7.09
N SER A 13 6.52 -2.17 6.86
CA SER A 13 6.47 -0.81 7.43
C SER A 13 5.20 -0.06 7.06
N LEU A 14 4.61 -0.33 5.88
CA LEU A 14 3.36 0.27 5.42
C LEU A 14 2.12 -0.29 6.13
N GLU A 15 2.15 -1.55 6.57
CA GLU A 15 1.07 -2.17 7.36
C GLU A 15 0.98 -1.63 8.79
N LEU A 16 2.07 -1.02 9.29
CA LEU A 16 2.11 -0.43 10.63
C LEU A 16 1.60 1.02 10.69
N LEU A 17 1.40 1.67 9.55
CA LEU A 17 0.92 3.04 9.48
C LEU A 17 -0.59 3.11 9.74
N SER A 18 -1.05 4.20 10.36
CA SER A 18 -2.47 4.51 10.39
C SER A 18 -2.99 4.89 9.01
N ASP A 19 -4.30 4.80 8.81
CA ASP A 19 -4.93 5.12 7.53
C ASP A 19 -4.66 6.58 7.12
N GLU A 20 -4.73 7.51 8.07
CA GLU A 20 -4.38 8.93 7.86
C GLU A 20 -2.92 9.12 7.41
N GLN A 21 -1.98 8.40 8.04
CA GLN A 21 -0.56 8.47 7.67
C GLN A 21 -0.31 7.91 6.27
N LEU A 22 -0.98 6.82 5.93
CA LEU A 22 -0.84 6.17 4.62
C LEU A 22 -1.42 7.03 3.50
N ILE A 23 -2.56 7.68 3.73
CA ILE A 23 -3.17 8.63 2.80
C ILE A 23 -2.26 9.85 2.60
N ASN A 24 -1.75 10.45 3.69
CA ASN A 24 -0.85 11.59 3.60
C ASN A 24 0.44 11.25 2.82
N ILE A 25 1.02 10.07 3.05
CA ILE A 25 2.19 9.61 2.28
C ILE A 25 1.87 9.45 0.80
N TYR A 26 0.69 8.92 0.45
CA TYR A 26 0.26 8.79 -0.93
C TYR A 26 0.11 10.16 -1.61
N GLU A 27 -0.50 11.14 -0.94
CA GLU A 27 -0.66 12.51 -1.45
C GLU A 27 0.71 13.17 -1.68
N VAL A 28 1.60 13.12 -0.68
CA VAL A 28 2.95 13.66 -0.80
C VAL A 28 3.74 12.97 -1.92
N ALA A 29 3.58 11.66 -2.10
CA ALA A 29 4.24 10.92 -3.17
C ALA A 29 3.77 11.36 -4.57
N LEU A 30 2.48 11.68 -4.72
CA LEU A 30 1.93 12.23 -5.97
C LEU A 30 2.46 13.64 -6.24
N GLU A 31 2.46 14.52 -5.23
CA GLU A 31 2.95 15.89 -5.36
C GLU A 31 4.45 15.96 -5.67
N ALA A 32 5.23 15.05 -5.08
CA ALA A 32 6.67 14.99 -5.28
C ALA A 32 7.09 14.28 -6.58
N GLU A 33 6.14 13.81 -7.39
CA GLU A 33 6.39 12.98 -8.58
C GLU A 33 7.31 11.79 -8.25
N ALA A 34 7.04 11.11 -7.14
CA ALA A 34 7.80 9.93 -6.71
C ALA A 34 7.74 8.82 -7.77
N SER A 35 8.62 7.80 -7.64
CA SER A 35 8.68 6.75 -8.65
C SER A 35 7.31 6.07 -8.83
N PRO A 36 6.91 5.75 -10.08
CA PRO A 36 5.63 5.11 -10.36
C PRO A 36 5.43 3.82 -9.55
N ASP A 37 6.49 3.01 -9.45
CA ASP A 37 6.50 1.76 -8.67
C ASP A 37 6.18 2.00 -7.18
N PHE A 38 6.71 3.08 -6.59
CA PHE A 38 6.45 3.42 -5.19
C PHE A 38 4.99 3.84 -4.97
N ILE A 39 4.46 4.66 -5.89
CA ILE A 39 3.06 5.09 -5.86
C ILE A 39 2.13 3.89 -6.00
N GLU A 40 2.45 2.93 -6.87
CA GLU A 40 1.67 1.71 -7.08
C GLU A 40 1.67 0.81 -5.84
N ILE A 41 2.82 0.65 -5.17
CA ILE A 41 2.91 -0.09 -3.91
C ILE A 41 1.98 0.52 -2.86
N ILE A 42 2.03 1.83 -2.64
CA ILE A 42 1.16 2.49 -1.65
C ILE A 42 -0.31 2.37 -2.04
N ARG A 43 -0.63 2.53 -3.33
CA ARG A 43 -2.00 2.36 -3.85
C ARG A 43 -2.53 0.95 -3.58
N SER A 44 -1.72 -0.08 -3.76
CA SER A 44 -2.11 -1.47 -3.44
C SER A 44 -2.46 -1.62 -1.96
N VAL A 45 -1.63 -1.08 -1.06
CA VAL A 45 -1.90 -1.16 0.39
C VAL A 45 -3.16 -0.37 0.78
N LEU A 46 -3.40 0.80 0.18
CA LEU A 46 -4.63 1.57 0.40
C LEU A 46 -5.87 0.82 -0.10
N ALA A 47 -5.77 0.11 -1.22
CA ALA A 47 -6.85 -0.71 -1.78
C ALA A 47 -7.15 -1.93 -0.89
N ASP A 48 -6.12 -2.62 -0.39
CA ASP A 48 -6.28 -3.76 0.52
C ASP A 48 -6.99 -3.36 1.82
N ARG A 49 -6.77 -2.13 2.29
CA ARG A 49 -7.45 -1.55 3.46
C ARG A 49 -8.84 -0.97 3.17
N LYS A 50 -9.31 -1.04 1.91
CA LYS A 50 -10.59 -0.47 1.45
C LYS A 50 -10.72 1.05 1.68
N LEU A 51 -9.59 1.75 1.70
CA LEU A 51 -9.53 3.21 1.92
C LEU A 51 -9.69 3.99 0.62
N LEU A 52 -9.33 3.38 -0.51
CA LEU A 52 -9.77 3.84 -1.82
C LEU A 52 -11.22 3.38 -1.99
N GLY A 53 -12.14 4.35 -2.02
CA GLY A 53 -13.58 4.15 -2.01
C GLY A 53 -14.02 2.87 -2.74
N SER A 54 -14.70 2.01 -2.00
CA SER A 54 -15.34 0.80 -2.49
C SER A 54 -16.51 1.18 -3.40
N ASP A 55 -16.21 1.66 -4.60
CA ASP A 55 -17.21 1.86 -5.64
C ASP A 55 -17.22 0.64 -6.56
N HIS A 56 -18.12 -0.31 -6.25
CA HIS A 56 -18.57 -1.46 -7.07
C HIS A 56 -17.45 -2.45 -7.46
N TYR A 57 -17.56 -3.77 -7.28
CA TYR A 57 -18.54 -4.68 -7.86
C TYR A 57 -18.62 -5.95 -7.00
N ASP A 58 -19.68 -6.10 -6.21
CA ASP A 58 -20.21 -7.43 -5.91
C ASP A 58 -21.21 -7.75 -7.02
N ALA A 59 -20.91 -8.80 -7.77
CA ALA A 59 -21.72 -9.37 -8.85
C ALA A 59 -22.72 -10.40 -8.29
#